data_AF-A0A650AFD3-F1
#
_entry.id   AF-A0A650AFD3-F1
#
_cell.length_a   1.000
_cell.length_b   1.000
_cell.length_c   1.000
_cell.angle_alpha   90.00
_cell.angle_beta   90.00
_cell.angle_gamma   90.00
#
_symmetry.space_group_name_H-M   'P 1'
#
loop_
_entity.id
_entity.type
_entity.pdbx_description
1 polymer ?
#
loop_
_entity_poly.entity_id
_entity_poly.type
_entity_poly.pdbx_seq_one_letter_code
_entity_poly.pdbx_strand_id
1 'polypeptide(L)'
;MSGGREQVRVIFSKKDLVTVILPLIKEYNLLFLTSQRVKQFALVNYILENSIIHWDNINFKEPEFIAIPTHDLVNLDFFADWLVGFTIAEGSFGLKANGSAFYQIRQTGDDNLNLLKAACLIIAGKEANPMKADSVGSYQLTLSSKFDIQKVISFFSSPNDHLLYGYKLSQYTLWLTALKNSSRYSQIKGTFIEKNSNE
;
A
#
# COMPACT_ATOMS: atom_id res chain seq x y z
N MET A 1 -27.88 -3.06 -18.72
CA MET A 1 -27.59 -4.17 -17.78
C MET A 1 -26.63 -3.65 -16.72
N SER A 2 -27.13 -3.29 -15.52
CA SER A 2 -26.25 -2.99 -14.38
C SER A 2 -25.77 -4.32 -13.81
N GLY A 3 -24.63 -4.81 -14.29
CA GLY A 3 -23.99 -6.00 -13.72
C GLY A 3 -23.75 -5.76 -12.24
N GLY A 4 -24.41 -6.55 -11.38
CA GLY A 4 -24.14 -6.52 -9.96
C GLY A 4 -22.67 -6.79 -9.73
N ARG A 5 -21.98 -5.91 -9.00
CA ARG A 5 -20.57 -6.13 -8.65
C ARG A 5 -20.53 -7.23 -7.60
N GLU A 6 -20.12 -8.42 -8.00
CA GLU A 6 -19.80 -9.49 -7.05
C GLU A 6 -18.62 -9.05 -6.18
N GLN A 7 -18.73 -9.30 -4.87
CA GLN A 7 -17.73 -8.92 -3.89
C GLN A 7 -17.42 -10.11 -2.99
N VAL A 8 -16.14 -10.26 -2.65
CA VAL A 8 -15.65 -11.25 -1.69
C VAL A 8 -15.18 -10.52 -0.44
N ARG A 9 -15.51 -11.04 0.74
CA ARG A 9 -15.10 -10.47 2.03
C ARG A 9 -14.54 -11.56 2.94
N VAL A 10 -13.40 -11.29 3.56
CA VAL A 10 -12.86 -12.08 4.67
C VAL A 10 -13.29 -11.41 5.97
N ILE A 11 -13.83 -12.18 6.92
CA ILE A 11 -14.32 -11.70 8.22
C ILE A 11 -13.71 -12.59 9.30
N PHE A 12 -13.11 -11.96 10.32
CA PHE A 12 -12.57 -12.64 11.49
C PHE A 12 -13.55 -12.54 12.66
N SER A 13 -13.65 -13.62 13.45
CA SER A 13 -14.44 -13.60 14.67
C SER A 13 -13.74 -12.82 15.80
N LYS A 14 -14.46 -12.47 16.87
CA LYS A 14 -13.84 -11.91 18.09
C LYS A 14 -12.73 -12.83 18.63
N LYS A 15 -12.93 -14.15 18.55
CA LYS A 15 -11.94 -15.13 19.00
C LYS A 15 -10.67 -15.00 18.16
N ASP A 16 -10.79 -15.05 16.84
CA ASP A 16 -9.62 -14.94 15.93
C ASP A 16 -8.89 -13.62 16.10
N LEU A 17 -9.64 -12.52 16.28
CA LEU A 17 -9.06 -11.20 16.53
C LEU A 17 -8.19 -11.21 17.80
N VAL A 18 -8.72 -11.72 18.91
CA VAL A 18 -8.04 -11.69 20.22
C VAL A 18 -6.94 -12.74 20.33
N THR A 19 -7.12 -13.93 19.76
CA THR A 19 -6.18 -15.05 19.95
C THR A 19 -5.14 -15.17 18.86
N VAL A 20 -5.33 -14.52 17.70
CA VAL A 20 -4.41 -14.63 16.56
C VAL A 20 -3.96 -13.25 16.08
N ILE A 21 -4.89 -12.40 15.65
CA ILE A 21 -4.54 -11.16 14.94
C ILE A 21 -3.84 -10.13 15.85
N LEU A 22 -4.41 -9.81 17.01
CA LEU A 22 -3.81 -8.84 17.94
C LEU A 22 -2.46 -9.31 18.51
N PRO A 23 -2.30 -10.59 18.91
CA PRO A 23 -0.99 -11.12 19.28
C PRO A 23 0.07 -10.93 18.20
N LEU A 24 -0.23 -11.23 16.93
CA LEU A 24 0.72 -11.05 15.83
C LEU A 24 1.09 -9.57 15.62
N ILE A 25 0.11 -8.66 15.66
CA ILE A 25 0.38 -7.22 15.57
C ILE A 25 1.36 -6.79 16.66
N LYS A 26 1.19 -7.30 17.89
CA LYS A 26 2.06 -6.98 19.03
C LYS A 26 3.44 -7.62 18.91
N GLU A 27 3.50 -8.90 18.54
CA GLU A 27 4.74 -9.67 18.41
C GLU A 27 5.71 -9.04 17.41
N TYR A 28 5.19 -8.63 16.25
CA TYR A 28 5.97 -8.00 15.19
C TYR A 28 6.02 -6.46 15.30
N ASN A 29 5.50 -5.88 16.39
CA ASN A 29 5.43 -4.43 16.60
C ASN A 29 4.86 -3.68 15.38
N LEU A 30 3.83 -4.23 14.75
CA LEU A 30 3.22 -3.67 13.56
C LEU A 30 2.38 -2.44 13.92
N LEU A 31 2.54 -1.38 13.13
CA LEU A 31 1.79 -0.14 13.31
C LEU A 31 0.84 0.09 12.14
N PHE A 32 -0.33 0.65 12.44
CA PHE A 32 -1.16 1.27 11.42
C PHE A 32 -0.58 2.63 11.08
N LEU A 33 -0.31 2.87 9.78
CA LEU A 33 0.40 4.08 9.36
C LEU A 33 -0.52 5.17 8.81
N THR A 34 -1.77 4.84 8.47
CA THR A 34 -2.77 5.83 8.04
C THR A 34 -3.65 6.26 9.20
N SER A 35 -4.02 7.54 9.24
CA SER A 35 -4.78 8.12 10.35
C SER A 35 -6.10 7.40 10.63
N GLN A 36 -6.82 7.06 9.56
CA GLN A 36 -8.08 6.33 9.66
C GLN A 36 -7.91 4.95 10.31
N ARG A 37 -6.83 4.22 9.96
CA ARG A 37 -6.59 2.89 10.53
C ARG A 37 -6.09 2.97 11.97
N VAL A 38 -5.31 3.99 12.32
CA VAL A 38 -4.91 4.26 13.71
C VAL A 38 -6.14 4.51 14.58
N LYS A 39 -7.05 5.38 14.15
CA LYS A 39 -8.29 5.70 14.90
C LYS A 39 -9.18 4.48 15.07
N GLN A 40 -9.36 3.71 14.01
CA GLN A 40 -10.15 2.46 14.06
C GLN A 40 -9.53 1.44 15.02
N PHE A 41 -8.21 1.28 14.99
CA PHE A 41 -7.52 0.37 15.89
C PHE A 41 -7.59 0.82 17.35
N ALA A 42 -7.47 2.13 17.60
CA ALA A 42 -7.64 2.70 18.93
C ALA A 42 -9.05 2.44 19.49
N LEU A 43 -10.10 2.53 18.66
CA LEU A 43 -11.46 2.18 19.05
C LEU A 43 -11.59 0.68 19.38
N VAL A 44 -10.95 -0.21 18.60
CA VAL A 44 -10.94 -1.66 18.88
C VAL A 44 -10.29 -1.93 20.24
N ASN A 45 -9.13 -1.34 20.51
CA ASN A 45 -8.46 -1.51 21.81
C ASN A 45 -9.32 -0.99 22.96
N TYR A 46 -9.91 0.21 22.80
CA TYR A 46 -10.81 0.79 23.81
C TYR A 46 -12.00 -0.13 24.13
N ILE A 47 -12.66 -0.69 23.11
CA ILE A 47 -13.77 -1.63 23.28
C ILE A 47 -13.32 -2.88 24.04
N LEU A 48 -12.16 -3.43 23.69
CA LEU A 48 -11.66 -4.67 24.29
C LEU A 48 -11.21 -4.46 25.74
N GLU A 49 -10.45 -3.39 26.01
CA GLU A 49 -9.94 -3.05 27.34
C GLU A 49 -11.08 -2.77 28.34
N ASN A 50 -12.16 -2.15 27.87
CA ASN A 50 -13.33 -1.82 28.69
C ASN A 50 -14.44 -2.89 28.63
N SER A 51 -14.19 -4.01 27.93
CA SER A 51 -15.15 -5.10 27.75
C SER A 51 -16.54 -4.63 27.29
N ILE A 52 -16.59 -3.65 26.38
CA ILE A 52 -17.83 -3.04 25.91
C ILE A 52 -18.57 -4.04 25.01
N ILE A 53 -19.85 -4.26 25.31
CA ILE A 53 -20.74 -5.17 24.55
C ILE A 53 -21.84 -4.38 23.83
N HIS A 54 -22.33 -3.30 24.44
CA HIS A 54 -23.41 -2.46 23.91
C HIS A 54 -22.86 -1.17 23.32
N TRP A 55 -23.35 -0.80 22.13
CA TRP A 55 -22.91 0.40 21.41
C TRP A 55 -23.12 1.68 22.22
N ASP A 56 -24.24 1.79 22.94
CA ASP A 56 -24.58 2.98 23.73
C ASP A 56 -23.60 3.24 24.90
N ASN A 57 -22.80 2.24 25.26
CA ASN A 57 -21.79 2.37 26.30
C ASN A 57 -20.45 2.89 25.75
N ILE A 58 -20.33 3.12 24.44
CA ILE A 58 -19.12 3.67 23.84
C ILE A 58 -19.04 5.16 24.13
N ASN A 59 -18.12 5.53 25.03
CA ASN A 59 -17.72 6.90 25.27
C ASN A 59 -16.27 7.13 24.83
N PHE A 60 -15.98 6.79 23.58
CA PHE A 60 -14.63 6.88 23.00
C PHE A 60 -14.37 8.29 22.45
N LYS A 61 -13.29 8.91 22.91
CA LYS A 61 -12.76 10.12 22.31
C LYS A 61 -11.64 9.73 21.35
N GLU A 62 -11.80 10.06 20.07
CA GLU A 62 -10.76 9.77 19.07
C GLU A 62 -9.42 10.41 19.46
N PRO A 63 -8.31 9.67 19.35
CA PRO A 63 -7.00 10.25 19.54
C PRO A 63 -6.68 11.24 18.42
N GLU A 64 -5.94 12.28 18.76
CA GLU A 64 -5.31 13.14 17.76
C GLU A 64 -4.27 12.32 17.00
N PHE A 65 -4.32 12.38 15.67
CA PHE A 65 -3.34 11.70 14.83
C PHE A 65 -2.16 12.63 14.58
N ILE A 66 -0.97 12.18 14.98
CA ILE A 66 0.29 12.88 14.70
C ILE A 66 0.93 12.20 13.50
N ALA A 67 1.08 12.95 12.41
CA ALA A 67 1.73 12.44 11.20
C ALA A 67 3.19 12.08 11.49
N ILE A 68 3.56 10.83 11.21
CA ILE A 68 4.94 10.35 11.36
C ILE A 68 5.81 11.05 10.30
N PRO A 69 6.97 11.61 10.66
CA PRO A 69 7.91 12.18 9.69
C PRO A 69 8.33 11.18 8.62
N THR A 70 8.60 11.67 7.41
CA THR A 70 8.99 10.82 6.27
C THR A 70 10.22 9.96 6.56
N HIS A 71 11.23 10.50 7.26
CA HIS A 71 12.45 9.77 7.58
C HIS A 71 12.22 8.67 8.62
N ASP A 72 11.33 8.89 9.59
CA ASP A 72 10.99 7.89 10.59
C ASP A 72 10.21 6.73 9.98
N LEU A 73 9.31 7.01 9.03
CA LEU A 73 8.58 5.97 8.30
C LEU A 73 9.51 5.02 7.55
N VAL A 74 10.50 5.54 6.83
CA VAL A 74 11.42 4.70 6.05
C VAL A 74 12.39 3.89 6.91
N ASN A 75 12.53 4.23 8.19
CA ASN A 75 13.36 3.52 9.15
C ASN A 75 12.63 2.40 9.90
N LEU A 76 11.31 2.25 9.70
CA LEU A 76 10.58 1.11 10.26
C LEU A 76 10.97 -0.16 9.49
N ASP A 77 11.42 -1.19 10.20
CA ASP A 77 11.89 -2.46 9.61
C ASP A 77 10.86 -3.09 8.66
N PHE A 78 9.56 -2.95 8.99
CA PHE A 78 8.45 -3.52 8.21
C PHE A 78 7.92 -2.58 7.11
N PHE A 79 8.45 -1.36 6.93
CA PHE A 79 7.81 -0.37 6.05
C PHE A 79 7.80 -0.79 4.58
N ALA A 80 8.85 -1.46 4.12
CA ALA A 80 8.91 -1.95 2.74
C ALA A 80 7.83 -3.03 2.49
N ASP A 81 7.67 -3.99 3.41
CA ASP A 81 6.59 -4.99 3.37
C ASP A 81 5.21 -4.37 3.48
N TRP A 82 5.05 -3.41 4.40
CA TRP A 82 3.81 -2.67 4.55
C TRP A 82 3.45 -1.93 3.26
N LEU A 83 4.43 -1.33 2.59
CA LEU A 83 4.22 -0.62 1.33
C LEU A 83 3.78 -1.58 0.22
N VAL A 84 4.29 -2.82 0.18
CA VAL A 84 3.80 -3.86 -0.74
C VAL A 84 2.32 -4.15 -0.47
N GLY A 85 1.94 -4.40 0.79
CA GLY A 85 0.54 -4.59 1.18
C GLY A 85 -0.34 -3.40 0.82
N PHE A 86 0.17 -2.18 1.03
CA PHE A 86 -0.50 -0.95 0.67
C PHE A 86 -0.67 -0.80 -0.84
N THR A 87 0.34 -1.17 -1.64
CA THR A 87 0.26 -1.22 -3.11
C THR A 87 -0.76 -2.24 -3.61
N ILE A 88 -0.92 -3.37 -2.92
CA ILE A 88 -1.94 -4.38 -3.26
C ILE A 88 -3.34 -3.79 -3.16
N ALA A 89 -3.60 -3.00 -2.12
CA ALA A 89 -4.89 -2.34 -1.92
C ALA A 89 -5.06 -1.08 -2.81
N GLU A 90 -4.11 -0.15 -2.78
CA GLU A 90 -4.28 1.23 -3.28
C GLU A 90 -3.41 1.55 -4.50
N GLY A 91 -2.41 0.73 -4.80
CA GLY A 91 -1.46 0.99 -5.88
C GLY A 91 -2.04 0.72 -7.27
N SER A 92 -1.39 1.23 -8.30
CA SER A 92 -1.75 0.96 -9.69
C SER A 92 -0.55 0.98 -10.60
N PHE A 93 -0.46 -0.04 -11.45
CA PHE A 93 0.51 -0.15 -12.54
C PHE A 93 -0.22 -0.01 -13.87
N GLY A 94 0.31 0.79 -14.79
CA GLY A 94 -0.36 0.99 -16.06
C GLY A 94 0.45 1.72 -17.13
N LEU A 95 -0.18 1.83 -18.30
CA LEU A 95 0.30 2.60 -19.43
C LEU A 95 -0.68 3.75 -19.71
N LYS A 96 -0.15 4.92 -20.02
CA LYS A 96 -0.90 6.05 -20.55
C LYS A 96 -1.15 5.85 -22.05
N ALA A 97 -2.13 6.57 -22.59
CA ALA A 97 -2.44 6.53 -24.02
C ALA A 97 -1.23 6.84 -24.93
N ASN A 98 -0.29 7.66 -24.46
CA ASN A 98 0.95 7.99 -25.17
C ASN A 98 2.05 6.91 -25.04
N GLY A 99 1.72 5.73 -24.53
CA GLY A 99 2.65 4.62 -24.31
C GLY A 99 3.60 4.80 -23.11
N SER A 100 3.48 5.89 -22.34
CA SER A 100 4.31 6.08 -21.13
C SER A 100 3.79 5.23 -19.98
N ALA A 101 4.68 4.53 -19.30
CA ALA A 101 4.32 3.73 -18.14
C ALA A 101 4.28 4.55 -16.86
N PHE A 102 3.51 4.07 -15.89
CA PHE A 102 3.46 4.65 -14.56
C PHE A 102 3.24 3.61 -13.47
N TYR A 103 3.71 3.96 -12.28
CA TYR A 103 3.23 3.46 -11.01
C TYR A 103 2.64 4.63 -10.22
N GLN A 104 1.53 4.39 -9.53
CA GLN A 104 0.92 5.40 -8.68
C GLN A 104 0.29 4.79 -7.42
N ILE A 105 0.28 5.57 -6.35
CA ILE A 105 -0.50 5.33 -5.12
C ILE A 105 -1.19 6.63 -4.73
N ARG A 106 -2.37 6.52 -4.14
CA ARG A 106 -3.21 7.64 -3.76
C ARG A 106 -3.67 7.47 -2.32
N GLN A 107 -3.75 8.58 -1.60
CA GLN A 107 -4.32 8.59 -0.25
C GLN A 107 -5.02 9.92 0.05
N THR A 108 -6.11 9.86 0.80
CA THR A 108 -6.88 11.04 1.23
C THR A 108 -6.36 11.58 2.55
N GLY A 109 -6.32 12.91 2.69
CA GLY A 109 -5.91 13.59 3.93
C GLY A 109 -4.44 14.02 3.95
N ASP A 110 -4.22 15.26 4.38
CA ASP A 110 -2.91 15.92 4.46
C ASP A 110 -1.94 15.19 5.41
N ASP A 111 -2.50 14.57 6.44
CA ASP A 111 -1.82 13.75 7.43
C ASP A 111 -1.14 12.51 6.84
N ASN A 112 -1.62 12.02 5.69
CA ASN A 112 -1.05 10.89 4.97
C ASN A 112 0.01 11.30 3.93
N LEU A 113 0.29 12.60 3.74
CA LEU A 113 1.24 13.07 2.74
C LEU A 113 2.66 12.53 2.98
N ASN A 114 3.05 12.40 4.25
CA ASN A 114 4.36 11.85 4.62
C ASN A 114 4.52 10.38 4.20
N LEU A 115 3.44 9.59 4.17
CA LEU A 115 3.45 8.22 3.67
C LEU A 115 3.76 8.16 2.18
N LEU A 116 3.15 9.04 1.39
CA LEU A 116 3.40 9.13 -0.05
C LEU A 116 4.84 9.56 -0.33
N LYS A 117 5.38 10.49 0.47
CA LYS A 117 6.79 10.89 0.39
C LYS A 117 7.73 9.73 0.75
N ALA A 118 7.44 9.01 1.83
CA ALA A 118 8.23 7.86 2.27
C ALA A 118 8.22 6.73 1.23
N ALA A 119 7.07 6.45 0.63
CA ALA A 119 6.95 5.50 -0.48
C ALA A 119 7.81 5.90 -1.68
N CYS A 120 7.86 7.18 -2.05
CA CYS A 120 8.76 7.66 -3.10
C CYS A 120 10.23 7.46 -2.75
N LEU A 121 10.60 7.75 -1.50
CA LEU A 121 11.97 7.63 -1.04
C LEU A 121 12.45 6.17 -1.08
N ILE A 122 11.65 5.23 -0.58
CA ILE A 122 11.96 3.79 -0.60
C ILE A 122 12.02 3.24 -2.02
N ILE A 123 11.03 3.55 -2.86
CA ILE A 123 10.96 2.97 -4.20
C ILE A 123 11.99 3.60 -5.13
N ALA A 124 12.03 4.93 -5.19
CA ALA A 124 12.80 5.67 -6.20
C ALA A 124 14.15 6.21 -5.69
N GLY A 125 14.40 6.17 -4.38
CA GLY A 125 15.65 6.69 -3.78
C GLY A 125 15.77 8.21 -3.87
N LYS A 126 14.65 8.94 -3.94
CA LYS A 126 14.60 10.39 -4.07
C LYS A 126 13.39 11.00 -3.37
N GLU A 127 13.48 12.28 -3.07
CA GLU A 127 12.35 13.06 -2.58
C GLU A 127 11.21 13.11 -3.61
N ALA A 128 9.98 13.06 -3.11
CA ALA A 128 8.81 13.24 -3.95
C ALA A 128 8.69 14.69 -4.41
N ASN A 129 8.30 14.89 -5.67
CA ASN A 129 7.89 16.21 -6.13
C ASN A 129 6.71 16.73 -5.29
N PRO A 130 6.55 18.06 -5.15
CA PRO A 130 5.39 18.64 -4.48
C PRO A 130 4.08 18.10 -5.05
N MET A 131 3.27 17.49 -4.18
CA MET A 131 1.96 16.97 -4.52
C MET A 131 0.90 17.99 -4.09
N LYS A 132 -0.13 18.17 -4.92
CA LYS A 132 -1.31 18.97 -4.58
C LYS A 132 -2.49 18.04 -4.33
N ALA A 133 -3.32 18.40 -3.37
CA ALA A 133 -4.61 17.73 -3.18
C ALA A 133 -5.49 17.96 -4.41
N ASP A 134 -6.28 16.95 -4.76
CA ASP A 134 -7.40 17.11 -5.68
C ASP A 134 -8.65 17.69 -4.97
N SER A 135 -9.78 17.74 -5.70
CA SER A 135 -11.02 18.32 -5.19
C SER A 135 -11.63 17.58 -3.98
N VAL A 136 -11.18 16.36 -3.68
CA VAL A 136 -11.65 15.56 -2.54
C VAL A 136 -10.56 15.41 -1.47
N GLY A 137 -9.53 16.27 -1.48
CA GLY A 137 -8.47 16.24 -0.48
C GLY A 137 -7.53 15.05 -0.62
N SER A 138 -7.42 14.47 -1.82
CA SER A 138 -6.57 13.30 -2.06
C SER A 138 -5.28 13.67 -2.77
N TYR A 139 -4.20 13.06 -2.31
CA TYR A 139 -2.85 13.22 -2.87
C TYR A 139 -2.47 11.98 -3.64
N GLN A 140 -1.70 12.15 -4.71
CA GLN A 140 -1.24 11.05 -5.55
C GLN A 140 0.26 11.15 -5.81
N LEU A 141 0.99 10.11 -5.43
CA LEU A 141 2.35 9.88 -5.92
C LEU A 141 2.26 9.24 -7.30
N THR A 142 2.99 9.79 -8.27
CA THR A 142 3.12 9.19 -9.61
C THR A 142 4.58 9.09 -10.00
N LEU A 143 5.03 7.88 -10.31
CA LEU A 143 6.36 7.56 -10.82
C LEU A 143 6.23 7.14 -12.29
N SER A 144 6.75 7.93 -13.22
CA SER A 144 6.56 7.69 -14.66
C SER A 144 7.77 7.96 -15.56
N SER A 145 8.90 8.42 -15.00
CA SER A 145 10.13 8.52 -15.78
C SER A 145 10.71 7.12 -16.04
N LYS A 146 11.48 6.94 -17.13
CA LYS A 146 12.09 5.63 -17.44
C LYS A 146 12.95 5.11 -16.28
N PHE A 147 13.65 6.02 -15.58
CA PHE A 147 14.44 5.70 -14.40
C PHE A 147 13.55 5.26 -13.23
N ASP A 148 12.47 6.00 -12.96
CA ASP A 148 11.56 5.62 -11.86
C ASP A 148 10.87 4.28 -12.13
N ILE A 149 10.51 3.99 -13.38
CA ILE A 149 9.93 2.68 -13.75
C ILE A 149 10.93 1.55 -13.50
N GLN A 150 12.20 1.73 -13.85
CA GLN A 150 13.25 0.76 -13.55
C GLN A 150 13.37 0.53 -12.03
N LYS A 151 13.28 1.59 -11.22
CA LYS A 151 13.32 1.52 -9.76
C LYS A 151 12.10 0.81 -9.17
N VAL A 152 10.90 1.12 -9.66
CA VAL A 152 9.65 0.42 -9.32
C VAL A 152 9.78 -1.08 -9.60
N ILE A 153 10.31 -1.45 -10.78
CA ILE A 153 10.51 -2.87 -11.13
C ILE A 153 11.49 -3.52 -10.15
N SER A 154 12.60 -2.85 -9.87
CA SER A 154 13.63 -3.38 -8.95
C SER A 154 13.08 -3.60 -7.54
N PHE A 155 12.20 -2.71 -7.06
CA PHE A 155 11.56 -2.83 -5.75
C PHE A 155 10.59 -4.03 -5.70
N PHE A 156 9.63 -4.10 -6.63
CA PHE A 156 8.58 -5.15 -6.60
C PHE A 156 9.01 -6.50 -7.19
N SER A 157 10.20 -6.60 -7.79
CA SER A 157 10.79 -7.87 -8.28
C SER A 157 11.99 -8.33 -7.45
N SER A 158 12.24 -7.71 -6.29
CA SER A 158 13.32 -8.14 -5.39
C SER A 158 13.02 -9.54 -4.83
N PRO A 159 13.98 -10.49 -4.86
CA PRO A 159 13.78 -11.85 -4.39
C PRO A 159 13.66 -11.96 -2.86
N ASN A 160 14.00 -10.91 -2.12
CA ASN A 160 13.95 -10.88 -0.65
C ASN A 160 12.62 -10.24 -0.16
N ASP A 161 11.51 -10.96 -0.31
CA ASP A 161 10.31 -10.81 0.54
C ASP A 161 9.24 -9.73 0.24
N HIS A 162 9.16 -9.21 -0.98
CA HIS A 162 8.15 -8.17 -1.32
C HIS A 162 7.19 -8.58 -2.44
N LEU A 163 6.67 -9.81 -2.39
CA LEU A 163 5.82 -10.35 -3.44
C LEU A 163 4.41 -9.74 -3.42
N LEU A 164 4.03 -9.13 -4.54
CA LEU A 164 2.64 -8.81 -4.81
C LEU A 164 1.82 -10.12 -4.91
N TYR A 165 0.57 -10.09 -4.46
CA TYR A 165 -0.35 -11.22 -4.60
C TYR A 165 -1.71 -10.80 -5.19
N GLY A 166 -2.52 -11.80 -5.53
CA GLY A 166 -3.88 -11.64 -6.05
C GLY A 166 -3.95 -10.83 -7.35
N TYR A 167 -4.97 -9.97 -7.46
CA TYR A 167 -5.19 -9.15 -8.65
C TYR A 167 -4.02 -8.18 -8.93
N LYS A 168 -3.36 -7.65 -7.88
CA LYS A 168 -2.25 -6.71 -8.07
C LYS A 168 -1.04 -7.36 -8.74
N LEU A 169 -0.73 -8.60 -8.37
CA LEU A 169 0.32 -9.39 -9.04
C LEU A 169 -0.01 -9.61 -10.52
N SER A 170 -1.27 -9.92 -10.83
CA SER A 170 -1.72 -10.10 -12.22
C SER A 170 -1.59 -8.80 -13.01
N GLN A 171 -2.01 -7.66 -12.44
CA GLN A 171 -1.85 -6.34 -13.04
C GLN A 171 -0.37 -6.02 -13.28
N TYR A 172 0.50 -6.27 -12.30
CA TYR A 172 1.93 -6.04 -12.41
C TYR A 172 2.58 -6.90 -13.50
N THR A 173 2.23 -8.19 -13.58
CA THR A 173 2.76 -9.12 -14.59
C THR A 173 2.35 -8.71 -16.02
N LEU A 174 1.09 -8.31 -16.21
CA LEU A 174 0.62 -7.78 -17.49
C LEU A 174 1.35 -6.49 -17.85
N TRP A 175 1.57 -5.61 -16.88
CA TRP A 175 2.31 -4.38 -17.06
C TRP A 175 3.77 -4.65 -17.48
N LEU A 176 4.48 -5.56 -16.80
CA LEU A 176 5.83 -5.99 -17.18
C LEU A 176 5.89 -6.53 -18.62
N THR A 177 4.90 -7.33 -19.02
CA THR A 177 4.79 -7.87 -20.38
C THR A 177 4.63 -6.74 -21.41
N ALA A 178 3.77 -5.77 -21.12
CA ALA A 178 3.58 -4.61 -22.00
C ALA A 178 4.85 -3.72 -22.08
N LEU A 179 5.61 -3.61 -20.99
CA LEU A 179 6.89 -2.90 -20.98
C LEU A 179 7.95 -3.58 -21.85
N LYS A 180 8.06 -4.91 -21.82
CA LYS A 180 8.97 -5.69 -22.68
C LYS A 180 8.70 -5.42 -24.17
N ASN A 181 7.41 -5.36 -24.53
CA ASN A 181 6.97 -5.13 -25.91
C ASN A 181 7.03 -3.64 -26.33
N SER A 182 7.38 -2.73 -25.43
CA SER A 182 7.48 -1.30 -25.73
C SER A 182 8.87 -0.95 -26.24
N SER A 183 8.96 -0.29 -27.40
CA SER A 183 10.24 0.24 -27.92
C SER A 183 10.94 1.18 -26.94
N ARG A 184 10.20 1.87 -26.07
CA ARG A 184 10.72 2.81 -25.08
C ARG A 184 11.34 2.11 -23.86
N TYR A 185 10.75 1.00 -23.43
CA TYR A 185 11.05 0.34 -22.15
C TYR A 185 11.69 -1.05 -22.30
N SER A 186 11.78 -1.60 -23.51
CA SER A 186 12.34 -2.95 -23.78
C SER A 186 13.76 -3.17 -23.25
N GLN A 187 14.53 -2.09 -23.05
CA GLN A 187 15.91 -2.12 -22.55
C GLN A 187 16.03 -1.97 -21.03
N ILE A 188 14.91 -1.88 -20.30
CA ILE A 188 14.92 -1.86 -18.83
C ILE A 188 15.37 -3.24 -18.34
N LYS A 189 16.41 -3.27 -17.49
CA LYS A 189 16.96 -4.50 -16.92
C LYS A 189 16.09 -4.90 -15.73
N GLY A 190 15.29 -5.96 -15.84
CA GLY A 190 14.58 -6.53 -14.71
C GLY A 190 14.85 -8.01 -14.61
N THR A 191 15.03 -8.53 -13.40
CA THR A 191 14.69 -9.93 -13.10
C THR A 191 13.19 -10.05 -13.27
N PHE A 192 12.76 -10.20 -14.52
CA PHE A 192 11.42 -10.69 -14.77
C PHE A 192 11.37 -12.06 -14.12
N ILE A 193 10.49 -12.26 -13.15
CA ILE A 193 10.20 -13.59 -12.66
C ILE A 193 9.68 -14.35 -13.88
N GLU A 194 10.56 -15.12 -14.51
CA GLU A 194 10.14 -16.14 -15.46
C GLU A 194 9.30 -17.09 -14.63
N LYS A 195 8.00 -17.15 -14.95
CA LYS A 195 7.17 -18.24 -14.44
C LYS A 195 7.86 -19.51 -14.90
N ASN A 196 8.46 -20.24 -13.96
CA ASN A 196 8.52 -21.68 -14.09
C ASN A 196 7.07 -22.16 -14.04
N SER A 197 6.42 -22.19 -15.19
CA SER A 197 5.21 -22.96 -15.41
C SER A 197 5.62 -24.43 -15.39
N ASN A 198 5.72 -24.99 -14.20
CA ASN A 198 5.77 -26.43 -13.92
C ASN A 198 5.59 -26.62 -12.40
N GLU A 199 4.36 -26.48 -11.92
CA GLU A 199 3.77 -27.27 -10.82
C GLU A 199 2.27 -27.42 -11.08
#